data_AF-A0A1Q5TXN9-F1
#
_entry.id   AF-A0A1Q5TXN9-F1
#
_cell.length_a   1.000
_cell.length_b   1.000
_cell.length_c   1.000
_cell.angle_alpha   90.00
_cell.angle_beta   90.00
_cell.angle_gamma   90.00
#
_symmetry.space_group_name_H-M   'P 1'
#
loop_
_entity.id
_entity.type
_entity.pdbx_description
1 polymer ?
#
loop_
_entity_poly.entity_id
_entity_poly.type
_entity_poly.pdbx_seq_one_letter_code
_entity_poly.pdbx_strand_id
1 'polypeptide(L)' 'MQCPLYADLRQTFLDKIRITDLGDSTDYDTIVSHSQATRYVAEFMLQTGLLGQFRHVEIEPEPPQGEGKDPPG' A
#
# COMPACT_ATOMS: atom_id res chain seq x y z
N MET A 1 -5.87 -19.34 -10.10
CA MET A 1 -5.93 -18.63 -8.80
C MET A 1 -6.94 -17.49 -8.89
N GLN A 2 -8.25 -17.78 -8.89
CA GLN A 2 -9.29 -16.74 -8.76
C GLN A 2 -9.59 -16.61 -7.27
N CYS A 3 -8.99 -15.62 -6.62
CA CYS A 3 -9.32 -15.28 -5.25
C CYS A 3 -10.63 -14.45 -5.29
N PRO A 4 -11.75 -14.97 -4.75
CA PRO A 4 -13.05 -14.29 -4.83
C PRO A 4 -13.15 -13.10 -3.87
N LEU A 5 -12.22 -13.02 -2.90
CA LEU A 5 -12.24 -11.97 -1.89
C LEU A 5 -12.06 -10.60 -2.55
N TYR A 6 -13.08 -9.75 -2.38
CA TYR A 6 -13.16 -8.40 -2.95
C TYR A 6 -13.09 -8.35 -4.48
N ALA A 7 -13.44 -9.41 -5.21
CA ALA A 7 -13.35 -9.44 -6.67
C ALA A 7 -14.09 -8.26 -7.33
N ASP A 8 -15.32 -7.99 -6.90
CA ASP A 8 -16.14 -6.89 -7.45
C ASP A 8 -15.58 -5.51 -7.10
N LEU A 9 -15.13 -5.33 -5.85
CA LEU A 9 -14.50 -4.09 -5.39
C LEU A 9 -13.17 -3.84 -6.13
N ARG A 10 -12.38 -4.90 -6.35
CA ARG A 10 -11.14 -4.82 -7.11
C ARG A 10 -11.41 -4.47 -8.56
N GLN A 11 -12.42 -5.06 -9.18
CA GLN A 11 -12.79 -4.71 -10.55
C GLN A 11 -13.22 -3.25 -10.63
N THR A 12 -14.07 -2.79 -9.72
CA THR A 12 -14.49 -1.38 -9.62
C THR A 12 -13.29 -0.44 -9.44
N PHE A 13 -12.33 -0.81 -8.59
CA PHE A 13 -11.08 -0.06 -8.40
C PHE A 13 -10.26 0.00 -9.69
N LEU A 14 -10.07 -1.12 -10.38
CA LEU A 14 -9.33 -1.17 -11.65
C LEU A 14 -10.02 -0.35 -12.74
N ASP A 15 -11.36 -0.40 -12.82
CA ASP A 15 -12.14 0.41 -13.77
C ASP A 15 -11.98 1.91 -13.49
N LYS A 16 -11.91 2.31 -12.22
CA LYS A 16 -11.62 3.70 -11.82
C LYS A 16 -10.20 4.13 -12.19
N ILE A 17 -9.21 3.24 -12.14
CA ILE A 17 -7.85 3.53 -12.62
C ILE A 17 -7.82 3.68 -14.15
N ARG A 18 -8.52 2.80 -14.87
CA ARG A 18 -8.60 2.82 -16.35
C ARG A 18 -9.11 4.12 -16.94
N ILE A 19 -10.00 4.82 -16.24
CA ILE A 19 -10.56 6.11 -16.69
C ILE A 19 -9.64 7.31 -16.39
N THR A 20 -8.53 7.11 -15.67
CA THR A 20 -7.49 8.14 -15.49
C THR A 20 -6.55 8.17 -16.69
N ASP A 21 -5.62 9.12 -16.70
CA ASP A 21 -4.53 9.17 -17.67
C ASP A 21 -3.51 8.02 -17.51
N LEU A 22 -3.60 7.23 -16.43
CA LEU A 22 -2.79 6.03 -16.22
C LEU A 22 -3.22 4.82 -17.07
N GLY A 23 -4.46 4.81 -17.57
CA GLY A 23 -5.01 3.70 -18.36
C GLY A 23 -4.87 2.34 -17.66
N ASP A 24 -4.24 1.38 -18.33
CA ASP A 24 -4.03 0.01 -17.83
C ASP A 24 -2.73 -0.16 -17.01
N SER A 25 -2.14 0.93 -16.51
CA SER A 25 -0.90 0.87 -15.73
C SER A 25 -1.08 -0.02 -14.49
N THR A 26 -0.14 -0.93 -14.30
CA THR A 26 0.01 -1.77 -13.10
C THR A 26 1.24 -1.37 -12.29
N ASP A 27 1.93 -0.30 -12.69
CA ASP A 27 3.12 0.17 -11.99
C ASP A 27 2.73 0.87 -10.68
N TYR A 28 3.20 0.33 -9.57
CA TYR A 28 2.83 0.80 -8.24
C TYR A 28 3.29 2.23 -8.00
N ASP A 29 4.52 2.58 -8.36
CA ASP A 29 5.07 3.92 -8.14
C ASP A 29 4.28 4.98 -8.93
N THR A 30 3.90 4.66 -10.16
CA THR A 30 3.02 5.51 -10.98
C THR A 30 1.63 5.67 -10.34
N ILE A 31 1.03 4.59 -9.82
CA ILE A 31 -0.31 4.63 -9.21
C ILE A 31 -0.32 5.46 -7.92
N VAL A 32 0.69 5.30 -7.05
CA VAL A 32 0.75 5.99 -5.75
C VAL A 32 1.27 7.43 -5.84
N SER A 33 1.93 7.81 -6.94
CA SER A 33 2.30 9.20 -7.21
C SER A 33 1.18 9.99 -7.89
N HIS A 34 0.24 9.30 -8.55
CA HIS A 34 -0.92 9.94 -9.14
C HIS A 34 -2.00 10.25 -8.09
N SER A 35 -2.31 11.54 -7.92
CA SER A 35 -3.22 12.02 -6.86
C SER A 35 -4.63 11.39 -6.86
N GLN A 36 -5.28 11.23 -8.02
CA GLN A 36 -6.61 10.60 -8.12
C GLN A 36 -6.57 9.09 -7.89
N ALA A 37 -5.64 8.38 -8.53
CA ALA A 37 -5.42 6.95 -8.30
C ALA A 37 -5.13 6.62 -6.84
N THR A 38 -4.32 7.44 -6.16
CA THR A 38 -4.05 7.31 -4.72
C THR A 38 -5.33 7.40 -3.89
N ARG A 39 -6.27 8.29 -4.25
CA ARG A 39 -7.59 8.33 -3.58
C ARG A 39 -8.37 7.04 -3.79
N TYR A 40 -8.33 6.45 -4.98
CA TYR A 40 -9.01 5.18 -5.26
C TYR A 40 -8.39 3.99 -4.52
N VAL A 41 -7.06 3.99 -4.35
CA VAL A 41 -6.37 3.02 -3.49
C VAL A 41 -6.86 3.16 -2.04
N ALA A 42 -6.90 4.37 -1.51
CA ALA A 42 -7.38 4.63 -0.15
C ALA A 42 -8.86 4.22 0.03
N GLU A 43 -9.71 4.52 -0.95
CA GLU A 43 -11.13 4.12 -0.96
C GLU A 43 -11.28 2.60 -0.95
N PHE A 44 -10.52 1.88 -1.79
CA PHE A 44 -10.52 0.42 -1.83
C PHE A 44 -10.07 -0.17 -0.48
N MET A 45 -8.99 0.35 0.10
CA MET A 45 -8.51 -0.09 1.42
C MET A 45 -9.53 0.16 2.54
N LEU A 46 -10.26 1.28 2.48
CA LEU A 46 -11.33 1.59 3.42
C LEU A 46 -12.52 0.63 3.27
N GLN A 47 -12.99 0.39 2.04
CA GLN A 47 -14.15 -0.47 1.74
C GLN A 47 -13.90 -1.94 2.09
N THR A 48 -12.69 -2.41 1.88
CA THR A 48 -12.30 -3.80 2.17
C THR A 48 -11.94 -4.02 3.64
N GLY A 49 -11.70 -2.94 4.39
CA GLY A 49 -11.23 -3.02 5.77
C GLY A 49 -9.82 -3.61 5.91
N LEU A 50 -9.03 -3.65 4.82
CA LEU A 50 -7.67 -4.21 4.81
C LEU A 50 -6.77 -3.58 5.87
N LEU A 51 -6.95 -2.28 6.15
CA LEU A 51 -6.20 -1.57 7.19
C LEU A 51 -6.42 -2.16 8.60
N GLY A 52 -7.55 -2.82 8.83
CA GLY A 52 -7.84 -3.51 10.09
C GLY A 52 -6.85 -4.63 10.42
N GLN A 53 -6.19 -5.21 9.41
CA GLN A 53 -5.20 -6.28 9.58
C GLN A 53 -3.89 -5.77 10.22
N PHE A 54 -3.61 -4.47 10.12
CA PHE A 54 -2.38 -3.87 10.61
C PHE A 54 -2.50 -3.30 12.04
N ARG A 55 -3.67 -3.44 12.70
CA ARG A 55 -3.92 -2.86 14.04
C ARG A 55 -3.04 -3.42 15.17
N HIS A 56 -2.37 -4.56 14.94
CA HIS A 56 -1.52 -5.23 15.93
C HIS A 56 -0.09 -5.49 15.42
N VAL A 57 0.32 -4.84 14.32
CA VAL A 57 1.74 -4.86 13.96
C VAL A 57 2.43 -3.89 14.91
N GLU A 58 2.98 -4.44 15.99
CA GLU A 58 3.96 -3.71 16.79
C GLU A 58 5.09 -3.29 15.84
N ILE A 59 5.33 -1.98 15.75
CA ILE A 59 6.52 -1.48 15.07
C ILE A 59 7.68 -2.08 15.85
N GLU A 60 8.41 -3.03 15.26
CA GLU A 60 9.60 -3.55 15.89
C GLU A 60 10.50 -2.35 16.22
N PRO A 61 10.89 -2.16 17.49
CA PRO A 61 11.76 -1.06 17.86
C PRO A 61 13.04 -1.18 17.04
N GLU A 62 13.49 -0.05 16.49
CA GLU A 62 14.76 0.01 15.78
C GLU A 62 15.84 -0.64 16.65
N PRO A 63 16.65 -1.58 16.12
CA PRO A 63 17.71 -2.19 16.91
C PRO A 63 18.60 -1.08 17.46
N PRO A 64 18.99 -1.14 18.75
CA PRO A 64 19.80 -0.09 19.35
C PRO A 64 21.06 0.09 18.50
N GLN A 65 21.24 1.31 17.99
CA GLN A 65 22.47 1.70 17.29
C GLN A 65 23.62 1.48 18.28
N GLY A 66 24.38 0.42 18.04
CA GLY A 66 25.50 0.04 18.88
C GLY A 66 26.41 1.23 19.12
N GLU A 67 26.57 1.55 20.40
CA GLU A 67 27.49 2.56 20.91
C GLU A 67 28.85 2.34 20.26
N GLY A 68 29.37 3.39 19.62
CA GLY A 68 30.64 3.35 18.91
C GLY A 68 31.74 2.79 19.80
N LYS A 69 32.43 1.76 19.30
CA LYS A 69 33.72 1.34 19.83
C LYS A 69 34.68 2.52 19.81
N ASP A 70 34.99 3.04 20.99
CA ASP A 70 36.18 3.87 21.19
C ASP A 70 37.43 2.99 20.92
N PRO A 71 38.36 3.37 20.02
CA PRO A 71 39.59 2.62 19.83
C PRO A 71 40.57 2.95 20.97
N PRO A 72 41.36 1.99 21.47
CA PRO A 72 42.45 2.33 22.37
C PRO A 72 43.58 2.94 21.55
N GLY A 73 43.97 4.18 21.88
CA GLY A 73 45.12 4.87 21.32
C GLY A 73 45.71 5.84 22.32
#